data_AF-A0AAV9ZW86-F1
#
_entry.id   AF-A0AAV9ZW86-F1
#
_cell.length_a   1.000
_cell.length_b   1.000
_cell.length_c   1.000
_cell.angle_alpha   90.00
_cell.angle_beta   90.00
_cell.angle_gamma   90.00
#
_symmetry.space_group_name_H-M   'P 1'
#
loop_
_entity.id
_entity.type
_entity.pdbx_description
1 polymer ?
#
loop_
_entity_poly.entity_id
_entity_poly.type
_entity_poly.pdbx_seq_one_letter_code
_entity_poly.pdbx_strand_id
1 'polypeptide(L)'
;MPTRTVSRDLKDRIPVLFFEKGYAVHQICTVLGVKKTLVYKTLDLFTTFGTSYNPHARRGGRPRKLTGVDVQFVEALLEQSHTIYLDEIQEKLLTQRGVSVTIATVFSTLRRLHFTRKCVSVKALERNDLLRSAFMNKIADLVPDPNMMMFVDESAKDDRTSGTLERLVIERYALHSAPGICTWQAVFYPACHHVGWHHCP
;
A
#
# COMPACT_ATOMS: atom_id res chain seq x y z
N MET A 1 -7.17 -12.66 -29.35
CA MET A 1 -5.71 -12.34 -29.42
C MET A 1 -5.45 -11.05 -28.68
N PRO A 2 -4.44 -10.98 -27.79
CA PRO A 2 -4.07 -9.73 -27.14
C PRO A 2 -3.65 -8.70 -28.20
N THR A 3 -4.09 -7.46 -28.06
CA THR A 3 -3.65 -6.36 -28.92
C THR A 3 -2.17 -6.12 -28.69
N ARG A 4 -1.35 -6.33 -29.72
CA ARG A 4 0.07 -5.97 -29.65
C ARG A 4 0.17 -4.44 -29.59
N THR A 5 0.68 -3.92 -28.48
CA THR A 5 0.98 -2.50 -28.34
C THR A 5 2.13 -2.16 -29.28
N VAL A 6 1.85 -1.38 -30.33
CA VAL A 6 2.90 -0.87 -31.23
C VAL A 6 3.71 0.19 -30.50
N SER A 7 5.04 0.10 -30.61
CA SER A 7 5.97 1.04 -29.99
C SER A 7 5.72 2.47 -30.45
N ARG A 8 6.07 3.43 -29.60
CA ARG A 8 5.86 4.86 -29.89
C ARG A 8 6.70 5.33 -31.08
N ASP A 9 7.96 4.89 -31.14
CA ASP A 9 8.88 5.19 -32.25
C ASP A 9 8.28 4.84 -33.62
N LEU A 10 7.67 3.65 -33.74
CA LEU A 10 7.02 3.24 -34.98
C LEU A 10 5.83 4.13 -35.35
N LYS A 11 5.09 4.64 -34.36
CA LYS A 11 4.00 5.58 -34.60
C LYS A 11 4.51 6.96 -34.97
N ASP A 12 5.60 7.42 -34.36
CA ASP A 12 6.20 8.73 -34.62
C ASP A 12 6.79 8.83 -36.04
N ARG A 13 7.20 7.70 -36.65
CA ARG A 13 7.64 7.66 -38.05
C ARG A 13 6.51 7.80 -39.07
N ILE A 14 5.27 7.49 -38.71
CA ILE A 14 4.14 7.51 -39.66
C ILE A 14 3.88 8.92 -40.21
N PRO A 15 3.75 9.98 -39.37
CA PRO A 15 3.60 11.34 -39.86
C PRO A 15 4.77 11.81 -40.74
N VAL A 16 6.01 11.49 -40.36
CA VAL A 16 7.22 11.83 -41.13
C VAL A 16 7.17 11.22 -42.53
N LEU A 17 6.84 9.94 -42.64
CA LEU A 17 6.75 9.25 -43.94
C LEU A 17 5.62 9.80 -44.81
N PHE A 18 4.51 10.23 -44.22
CA PHE A 18 3.36 10.74 -44.94
C PHE A 18 3.54 12.19 -45.39
N PHE A 19 3.89 13.10 -44.47
CA PHE A 19 3.96 14.54 -44.74
C PHE A 19 5.29 14.98 -45.33
N GLU A 20 6.42 14.51 -44.81
CA GLU A 20 7.74 14.96 -45.29
C GLU A 20 8.22 14.16 -46.50
N LYS A 21 7.92 12.86 -46.53
CA LYS A 21 8.39 11.96 -47.58
C LYS A 21 7.34 11.64 -48.66
N GLY A 22 6.07 12.02 -48.46
CA GLY A 22 5.01 11.86 -49.45
C GLY A 22 4.62 10.41 -49.77
N TYR A 23 4.88 9.45 -48.87
CA TYR A 23 4.55 8.05 -49.10
C TYR A 23 3.04 7.82 -49.06
N ALA A 24 2.53 7.00 -49.98
CA ALA A 24 1.14 6.55 -49.92
C ALA A 24 0.92 5.59 -48.74
N VAL A 25 -0.28 5.62 -48.14
CA VAL A 25 -0.61 4.81 -46.95
C VAL A 25 -0.30 3.31 -47.12
N HIS A 26 -0.51 2.75 -48.31
CA HIS A 26 -0.16 1.35 -48.60
C HIS A 26 1.35 1.09 -48.49
N GLN A 27 2.18 2.00 -49.00
CA GLN A 27 3.64 1.88 -48.92
C GLN A 27 4.12 1.98 -47.47
N ILE A 28 3.53 2.88 -46.66
CA ILE A 28 3.82 3.00 -45.23
C ILE A 28 3.50 1.69 -44.49
N CYS A 29 2.39 1.04 -44.83
CA CYS A 29 2.02 -0.25 -44.25
C CYS A 29 3.05 -1.33 -44.57
N THR A 30 3.53 -1.39 -45.83
CA THR A 30 4.54 -2.36 -46.26
C THR A 30 5.89 -2.11 -45.59
N VAL A 31 6.34 -0.85 -45.52
CA VAL A 31 7.65 -0.48 -44.95
C VAL A 31 7.70 -0.70 -43.44
N LEU A 32 6.66 -0.30 -42.71
CA LEU A 32 6.63 -0.40 -41.25
C LEU A 32 6.02 -1.70 -40.73
N GLY A 33 5.43 -2.53 -41.59
CA GLY A 33 4.73 -3.77 -41.20
C GLY A 33 3.49 -3.52 -40.34
N VAL A 34 2.83 -2.37 -40.49
CA VAL A 34 1.66 -1.96 -39.69
C VAL A 34 0.37 -2.03 -40.48
N LYS A 35 -0.76 -2.19 -39.78
CA LYS A 35 -2.09 -2.19 -40.40
C LYS A 35 -2.49 -0.77 -40.79
N LYS A 36 -3.22 -0.63 -41.91
CA LYS A 36 -3.82 0.64 -42.40
C LYS A 36 -4.59 1.38 -41.29
N THR A 37 -5.32 0.65 -40.46
CA THR A 37 -6.09 1.22 -39.34
C THR A 37 -5.23 1.96 -38.32
N LEU A 38 -4.00 1.51 -38.07
CA LEU A 38 -3.07 2.22 -37.19
C LEU A 38 -2.55 3.49 -37.87
N VAL A 39 -2.21 3.41 -39.15
CA VAL A 39 -1.71 4.55 -39.93
C VAL A 39 -2.71 5.69 -39.92
N TYR A 40 -3.97 5.41 -40.27
CA TYR A 40 -5.02 6.45 -40.24
C TYR A 40 -5.25 7.03 -38.85
N LYS A 41 -5.31 6.18 -37.80
CA LYS A 41 -5.46 6.67 -36.41
C LYS A 41 -4.29 7.55 -35.98
N THR A 42 -3.07 7.19 -36.35
CA THR A 42 -1.89 7.96 -35.99
C THR A 42 -1.82 9.28 -36.75
N LEU A 43 -2.18 9.30 -38.03
CA LEU A 43 -2.28 10.53 -38.80
C LEU A 43 -3.36 11.46 -38.25
N ASP A 44 -4.53 10.94 -37.91
CA ASP A 44 -5.63 11.69 -37.29
C ASP A 44 -5.22 12.34 -35.96
N LEU A 45 -4.58 11.56 -35.09
CA LEU A 45 -4.00 12.07 -33.83
C LEU A 45 -2.93 13.14 -34.08
N PHE A 46 -2.09 12.95 -35.09
CA PHE A 46 -1.04 13.92 -35.42
C PHE A 46 -1.63 15.21 -35.98
N THR A 47 -2.66 15.14 -36.82
CA THR A 47 -3.36 16.34 -37.32
C THR A 47 -4.11 17.08 -36.22
N THR A 48 -4.64 16.36 -35.22
CA THR A 48 -5.42 16.96 -34.13
C THR A 48 -4.56 17.51 -33.00
N PHE A 49 -3.49 16.79 -32.62
CA PHE A 49 -2.70 17.07 -31.42
C PHE A 49 -1.20 17.30 -31.70
N GLY A 50 -0.76 17.25 -32.96
CA GLY A 50 0.66 17.36 -33.33
C GLY A 50 1.53 16.19 -32.85
N THR A 51 0.92 15.11 -32.32
CA THR A 51 1.63 13.99 -31.71
C THR A 51 0.98 12.65 -32.11
N SER A 52 1.77 11.57 -32.12
CA SER A 52 1.29 10.23 -32.52
C SER A 52 0.40 9.52 -31.49
N TYR A 53 0.11 10.22 -30.38
CA TYR A 53 -0.65 9.74 -29.24
C TYR A 53 -1.54 10.87 -28.73
N ASN A 54 -2.60 10.53 -27.99
CA ASN A 54 -3.43 11.55 -27.38
C ASN A 54 -2.75 12.06 -26.09
N PRO A 55 -2.31 13.34 -26.02
CA PRO A 55 -1.66 13.89 -24.83
C PRO A 55 -2.62 14.04 -23.64
N HIS A 56 -3.93 14.12 -23.90
CA HIS A 56 -4.97 14.21 -22.89
C HIS A 56 -5.51 12.84 -22.47
N ALA A 57 -5.00 11.75 -23.05
CA ALA A 57 -5.38 10.40 -22.63
C ALA A 57 -4.82 10.11 -21.24
N ARG A 58 -5.63 10.39 -20.22
CA ARG A 58 -5.37 9.90 -18.86
C ARG A 58 -5.75 8.42 -18.82
N ARG A 59 -4.84 7.58 -18.34
CA ARG A 59 -5.21 6.19 -17.99
C ARG A 59 -6.17 6.27 -16.80
N GLY A 60 -7.46 6.28 -17.09
CA GLY A 60 -8.50 6.26 -16.07
C GLY A 60 -8.51 4.89 -15.39
N GLY A 61 -8.07 4.85 -14.13
CA GLY A 61 -8.37 3.72 -13.25
C GLY A 61 -9.83 3.74 -12.81
N ARG A 62 -10.28 2.67 -12.17
CA ARG A 62 -11.59 2.65 -11.49
C ARG A 62 -11.66 3.82 -10.50
N PRO A 63 -12.76 4.61 -10.51
CA PRO A 63 -12.92 5.69 -9.54
C PRO A 63 -12.84 5.15 -8.11
N ARG A 64 -12.30 5.97 -7.21
CA ARG A 64 -12.14 5.61 -5.80
C ARG A 64 -13.51 5.57 -5.13
N LYS A 65 -13.67 4.69 -4.13
CA LYS A 65 -14.89 4.65 -3.31
C LYS A 65 -14.99 5.84 -2.36
N LEU A 66 -13.86 6.31 -1.82
CA LEU A 66 -13.79 7.47 -0.94
C LEU A 66 -13.51 8.72 -1.78
N THR A 67 -14.36 9.73 -1.63
CA THR A 67 -14.17 11.05 -2.24
C THR A 67 -13.21 11.91 -1.42
N GLY A 68 -12.77 13.05 -1.96
CA GLY A 68 -11.86 13.96 -1.25
C GLY A 68 -12.41 14.44 0.09
N VAL A 69 -13.73 14.65 0.19
CA VAL A 69 -14.38 15.08 1.43
C VAL A 69 -14.42 13.95 2.46
N ASP A 70 -14.56 12.68 2.03
CA ASP A 70 -14.49 11.54 2.95
C ASP A 70 -13.06 11.33 3.46
N VAL A 71 -12.06 11.61 2.64
CA VAL A 71 -10.66 11.58 3.04
C VAL A 71 -10.37 12.65 4.09
N GLN A 72 -10.87 13.88 3.90
CA GLN A 72 -10.74 14.96 4.90
C GLN A 72 -11.43 14.59 6.22
N PHE A 73 -12.58 13.91 6.15
CA PHE A 73 -13.26 13.40 7.34
C PHE A 73 -12.41 12.38 8.10
N VAL A 74 -11.77 11.43 7.39
CA VAL A 74 -10.84 10.48 8.00
C VAL A 74 -9.65 11.19 8.63
N GLU A 75 -9.10 12.22 7.99
CA GLU A 75 -8.02 13.03 8.58
C GLU A 75 -8.47 13.70 9.89
N ALA A 76 -9.65 14.32 9.91
CA ALA A 76 -10.19 14.93 11.12
C ALA A 76 -10.40 13.91 12.26
N LEU A 77 -10.83 12.69 11.94
CA LEU A 77 -10.97 11.62 12.94
C LEU A 77 -9.63 11.22 13.56
N LEU A 78 -8.57 11.17 12.75
CA LEU A 78 -7.22 10.83 13.22
C LEU A 78 -6.63 11.96 14.06
N GLU A 79 -6.88 13.22 13.70
CA GLU A 79 -6.45 14.38 14.49
C GLU A 79 -7.14 14.44 15.86
N GLN A 80 -8.41 14.04 15.94
CA GLN A 80 -9.14 13.93 17.21
C GLN A 80 -8.71 12.71 18.04
N SER A 81 -8.43 11.59 17.38
CA SER A 81 -8.14 10.31 18.04
C SER A 81 -7.06 9.52 17.31
N HIS A 82 -5.82 9.65 17.78
CA HIS A 82 -4.63 9.01 17.19
C HIS A 82 -4.57 7.48 17.39
N THR A 83 -5.48 6.91 18.21
CA THR A 83 -5.56 5.49 18.55
C THR A 83 -6.82 4.82 18.02
N ILE A 84 -7.55 5.46 17.10
CA ILE A 84 -8.77 4.93 16.50
C ILE A 84 -8.47 3.67 15.66
N TYR A 85 -9.31 2.65 15.79
CA TYR A 85 -9.14 1.41 15.02
C TYR A 85 -9.71 1.53 13.60
N LEU A 86 -9.30 0.63 12.70
CA LEU A 86 -9.69 0.70 11.28
C LEU A 86 -11.18 0.41 11.06
N ASP A 87 -11.74 -0.51 11.85
CA ASP A 87 -13.15 -0.84 11.91
C ASP A 87 -13.98 0.30 12.52
N GLU A 88 -13.48 0.99 13.54
CA GLU A 88 -14.11 2.21 14.06
C GLU A 88 -14.15 3.33 13.01
N ILE A 89 -13.08 3.53 12.24
CA ILE A 89 -13.08 4.47 11.11
C ILE A 89 -14.12 4.03 10.06
N GLN A 90 -14.20 2.74 9.77
CA GLN A 90 -15.16 2.18 8.82
C GLN A 90 -16.61 2.42 9.30
N GLU A 91 -16.89 2.20 10.57
CA GLU A 91 -18.19 2.44 11.18
C GLU A 91 -18.55 3.93 11.15
N LYS A 92 -17.62 4.82 11.52
CA LYS A 92 -17.84 6.27 11.46
C LYS A 92 -18.09 6.76 10.03
N LEU A 93 -17.40 6.19 9.04
CA LEU A 93 -17.66 6.48 7.63
C LEU A 93 -19.07 6.02 7.20
N LEU A 94 -19.52 4.87 7.68
CA LEU A 94 -20.87 4.39 7.40
C LEU A 94 -21.92 5.28 8.08
N THR A 95 -21.77 5.56 9.37
CA THR A 95 -22.75 6.27 10.19
C THR A 95 -22.84 7.76 9.84
N GLN A 96 -21.71 8.44 9.59
CA GLN A 96 -21.69 9.89 9.37
C GLN A 96 -21.71 10.29 7.91
N ARG A 97 -21.23 9.42 7.00
CA ARG A 97 -21.10 9.74 5.56
C ARG A 97 -21.95 8.81 4.68
N GLY A 98 -22.52 7.74 5.23
CA GLY A 98 -23.28 6.74 4.46
C GLY A 98 -22.41 5.89 3.54
N VAL A 99 -21.08 5.90 3.70
CA VAL A 99 -20.15 5.24 2.76
C VAL A 99 -19.72 3.89 3.30
N SER A 100 -20.22 2.81 2.69
CA SER A 100 -19.78 1.45 2.98
C SER A 100 -18.46 1.12 2.26
N VAL A 101 -17.39 1.02 3.03
CA VAL A 101 -16.05 0.63 2.56
C VAL A 101 -15.56 -0.62 3.29
N THR A 102 -14.55 -1.30 2.75
CA THR A 102 -13.87 -2.39 3.45
C THR A 102 -12.72 -1.84 4.28
N ILE A 103 -12.29 -2.57 5.32
CA ILE A 103 -11.09 -2.26 6.13
C ILE A 103 -9.86 -2.07 5.21
N ALA A 104 -9.69 -2.90 4.19
CA ALA A 104 -8.60 -2.77 3.22
C ALA A 104 -8.64 -1.44 2.44
N THR A 105 -9.83 -0.90 2.19
CA THR A 105 -10.01 0.40 1.55
C THR A 105 -9.56 1.52 2.49
N VAL A 106 -9.99 1.47 3.77
CA VAL A 106 -9.55 2.41 4.82
C VAL A 106 -8.03 2.37 4.98
N PHE A 107 -7.45 1.18 5.09
CA PHE A 107 -6.00 1.01 5.20
C PHE A 107 -5.26 1.57 3.98
N SER A 108 -5.76 1.32 2.77
CA SER A 108 -5.19 1.88 1.55
C SER A 108 -5.27 3.40 1.50
N THR A 109 -6.33 4.00 2.06
CA THR A 109 -6.42 5.46 2.18
C THR A 109 -5.45 6.02 3.20
N LEU A 110 -5.28 5.39 4.36
CA LEU A 110 -4.31 5.82 5.36
C LEU A 110 -2.87 5.79 4.82
N ARG A 111 -2.49 4.73 4.09
CA ARG A 111 -1.18 4.67 3.44
C ARG A 111 -0.95 5.82 2.46
N ARG A 112 -1.98 6.26 1.74
CA ARG A 112 -1.91 7.39 0.80
C ARG A 112 -1.83 8.74 1.51
N LEU A 113 -2.37 8.82 2.72
CA LEU A 113 -2.23 9.97 3.62
C LEU A 113 -0.89 9.97 4.39
N HIS A 114 0.04 9.08 4.02
CA HIS A 114 1.35 8.92 4.65
C HIS A 114 1.30 8.53 6.13
N PHE A 115 0.18 7.93 6.56
CA PHE A 115 0.07 7.32 7.87
C PHE A 115 0.66 5.92 7.84
N THR A 116 1.52 5.65 8.80
CA THR A 116 2.11 4.32 9.00
C THR A 116 1.68 3.75 10.35
N ARG A 117 1.66 2.43 10.43
CA ARG A 117 1.43 1.72 11.69
C ARG A 117 2.73 1.74 12.49
N LYS A 118 2.73 2.38 13.65
CA LYS A 118 3.78 2.21 14.64
C LYS A 118 3.39 1.05 15.55
N CYS A 119 4.08 -0.09 15.40
CA CYS A 119 4.00 -1.19 16.35
C CYS A 119 4.90 -0.83 17.54
N VAL A 120 4.32 -0.31 18.61
CA VAL A 120 5.08 -0.03 19.84
C VAL A 120 5.08 -1.30 20.70
N SER A 121 6.15 -2.08 20.65
CA SER A 121 6.38 -3.15 21.63
C SER A 121 7.00 -2.54 22.88
N VAL A 122 6.18 -2.02 23.80
CA VAL A 122 6.67 -1.62 25.12
C VAL A 122 6.87 -2.89 25.95
N LYS A 123 8.11 -3.21 26.33
CA LYS A 123 8.32 -4.13 27.46
C LYS A 123 7.86 -3.38 28.70
N ALA A 124 6.87 -3.90 29.42
CA ALA A 124 6.43 -3.33 30.69
C ALA A 124 7.65 -3.10 31.59
N LEU A 125 7.76 -1.93 32.20
CA LEU A 125 8.91 -1.55 33.03
C LEU A 125 9.04 -2.47 34.27
N GLU A 126 7.92 -3.03 34.72
CA GLU A 126 7.80 -4.02 35.79
C GLU A 126 8.22 -5.44 35.37
N ARG A 127 8.52 -5.68 34.08
CA ARG A 127 8.87 -7.00 33.57
C ARG A 127 10.24 -7.41 34.08
N ASN A 128 10.23 -8.28 35.09
CA ASN A 128 11.42 -8.91 35.65
C ASN A 128 11.54 -10.34 35.11
N ASP A 129 12.53 -10.58 34.24
CA ASP A 129 12.74 -11.88 33.60
C ASP A 129 13.07 -13.00 34.61
N LEU A 130 13.67 -12.66 35.76
CA LEU A 130 14.00 -13.61 36.82
C LEU A 130 12.75 -14.04 37.62
N LEU A 131 11.84 -13.11 37.90
CA LEU A 131 10.55 -13.46 38.50
C LEU A 131 9.68 -14.26 37.52
N ARG A 132 9.76 -13.94 36.23
CA ARG A 132 9.06 -14.69 35.19
C ARG A 132 9.59 -16.11 35.06
N SER A 133 10.90 -16.32 35.05
CA SER A 133 11.48 -17.67 34.99
C SER A 133 11.12 -18.49 36.23
N ALA A 134 11.18 -17.89 37.43
CA ALA A 134 10.75 -18.53 38.66
C ALA A 134 9.26 -18.93 38.63
N PHE A 135 8.39 -18.04 38.11
CA PHE A 135 6.97 -18.35 37.92
C PHE A 135 6.75 -19.48 36.91
N MET A 136 7.43 -19.46 35.76
CA MET A 136 7.29 -20.50 34.73
C MET A 136 7.76 -21.86 35.25
N ASN A 137 8.84 -21.92 36.03
CA ASN A 137 9.29 -23.15 36.69
C ASN A 137 8.24 -23.66 37.69
N LYS A 138 7.69 -22.76 38.52
CA LYS A 138 6.63 -23.12 39.47
C LYS A 138 5.37 -23.64 38.76
N ILE A 139 4.99 -23.05 37.64
CA ILE A 139 3.85 -23.50 36.83
C ILE A 139 4.15 -24.85 36.18
N ALA A 140 5.36 -25.08 35.69
CA ALA A 140 5.75 -26.37 35.11
C ALA A 140 5.65 -27.52 36.14
N ASP A 141 5.98 -27.26 37.40
CA ASP A 141 5.83 -28.23 38.48
C ASP A 141 4.35 -28.48 38.85
N LEU A 142 3.53 -27.42 38.86
CA LEU A 142 2.12 -27.49 39.27
C LEU A 142 1.19 -28.01 38.16
N VAL A 143 1.54 -27.77 36.90
CA VAL A 143 0.72 -28.05 35.73
C VAL A 143 1.57 -28.80 34.68
N PRO A 144 1.76 -30.13 34.86
CA PRO A 144 2.58 -30.93 33.97
C PRO A 144 1.92 -31.18 32.59
N ASP A 145 0.59 -31.08 32.50
CA ASP A 145 -0.15 -31.18 31.24
C ASP A 145 -0.66 -29.78 30.81
N PRO A 146 -0.28 -29.28 29.62
CA PRO A 146 -0.80 -28.02 29.07
C PRO A 146 -2.34 -27.92 29.02
N ASN A 147 -3.06 -29.04 28.91
CA ASN A 147 -4.53 -29.04 28.86
C ASN A 147 -5.18 -28.64 30.19
N MET A 148 -4.42 -28.62 31.29
CA MET A 148 -4.91 -28.16 32.59
C MET A 148 -4.80 -26.64 32.76
N MET A 149 -4.13 -25.94 31.84
CA MET A 149 -4.07 -24.48 31.87
C MET A 149 -5.30 -23.89 31.19
N MET A 150 -6.04 -23.05 31.92
CA MET A 150 -7.08 -22.19 31.36
C MET A 150 -6.60 -20.74 31.42
N PHE A 151 -6.46 -20.13 30.25
CA PHE A 151 -6.12 -18.71 30.14
C PHE A 151 -7.40 -17.91 29.96
N VAL A 152 -7.67 -17.03 30.90
CA VAL A 152 -8.72 -16.01 30.75
C VAL A 152 -8.02 -14.78 30.19
N ASP A 153 -8.23 -14.54 28.90
CA ASP A 153 -7.95 -13.24 28.30
C ASP A 153 -8.89 -12.21 28.94
N GLU A 154 -8.35 -11.08 29.39
CA GLU A 154 -9.08 -9.94 29.97
C GLU A 154 -9.67 -10.09 31.39
N SER A 155 -8.91 -9.63 32.40
CA SER A 155 -9.50 -9.06 33.63
C SER A 155 -8.63 -7.93 34.21
N ALA A 156 -8.31 -6.94 33.38
CA ALA A 156 -7.83 -5.65 33.86
C ALA A 156 -8.26 -4.56 32.87
N LYS A 157 -9.42 -3.93 33.14
CA LYS A 157 -9.72 -2.61 32.57
C LYS A 157 -9.16 -1.58 33.54
N ASP A 158 -7.97 -1.07 33.24
CA ASP A 158 -7.39 0.05 33.95
C ASP A 158 -7.35 1.25 32.99
N ASP A 159 -8.14 2.29 33.28
CA ASP A 159 -8.26 3.50 32.46
C ASP A 159 -6.99 4.38 32.53
N ARG A 160 -5.97 3.96 33.28
CA ARG A 160 -4.72 4.71 33.53
C ARG A 160 -3.47 4.14 32.87
N THR A 161 -3.55 2.96 32.24
CA THR A 161 -2.39 2.34 31.59
C THR A 161 -2.41 2.56 30.09
N SER A 162 -1.48 3.37 29.57
CA SER A 162 -1.19 3.49 28.14
C SER A 162 -0.42 2.28 27.59
N GLY A 163 -0.71 1.06 28.05
CA GLY A 163 0.06 -0.12 27.70
C GLY A 163 -0.72 -1.41 27.77
N THR A 164 -0.62 -2.19 26.69
CA THR A 164 -0.97 -3.62 26.56
C THR A 164 -2.33 -3.94 25.94
N LEU A 165 -2.63 -3.29 24.82
CA LEU A 165 -3.19 -3.92 23.62
C LEU A 165 -2.37 -3.37 22.45
N GLU A 166 -2.29 -4.04 21.30
CA GLU A 166 -1.57 -3.58 20.11
C GLU A 166 -2.13 -2.23 19.59
N ARG A 167 -1.82 -1.14 20.30
CA ARG A 167 -2.22 0.20 19.91
C ARG A 167 -1.48 0.52 18.63
N LEU A 168 -2.26 0.58 17.55
CA LEU A 168 -1.85 1.21 16.30
C LEU A 168 -1.67 2.70 16.59
N VAL A 169 -0.45 3.11 16.95
CA VAL A 169 -0.13 4.52 16.96
C VAL A 169 0.09 4.92 15.52
N ILE A 170 -0.80 5.78 15.01
CA ILE A 170 -0.73 6.30 13.66
C ILE A 170 0.09 7.60 13.70
N GLU A 171 1.27 7.59 13.07
CA GLU A 171 2.17 8.75 13.03
C GLU A 171 2.31 9.27 11.59
N ARG A 172 2.18 10.59 11.41
CA ARG A 172 2.31 11.28 10.11
C ARG A 172 3.79 11.65 9.90
N TYR A 173 4.43 11.10 8.88
CA TYR A 173 5.78 11.56 8.51
C TYR A 173 5.70 12.77 7.58
N ALA A 174 6.39 13.86 7.94
CA ALA A 174 6.67 14.94 7.02
C ALA A 174 7.81 14.50 6.08
N LEU A 175 7.48 14.20 4.82
CA LEU A 175 8.48 13.92 3.78
C LEU A 175 9.25 15.20 3.45
N HIS A 176 10.31 15.49 4.20
CA HIS A 176 11.36 16.38 3.72
C HIS A 176 12.16 15.61 2.66
N SER A 177 11.86 15.92 1.40
CA SER A 177 12.53 15.37 0.24
C SER A 177 13.91 16.03 0.09
N ALA A 178 14.97 15.25 0.23
CA ALA A 178 16.28 15.54 -0.34
C ALA A 178 16.80 14.27 -1.06
N PRO A 179 17.49 14.42 -2.20
CA PRO A 179 17.54 13.38 -3.23
C PRO A 179 18.72 12.43 -3.01
N GLY A 180 18.49 11.13 -3.17
CA GLY A 180 19.58 10.16 -3.21
C GLY A 180 19.14 8.74 -2.89
N ILE A 181 18.59 8.07 -3.89
CA ILE A 181 18.61 6.61 -4.11
C ILE A 181 18.42 5.75 -2.84
N CYS A 182 17.20 5.25 -2.62
CA CYS A 182 16.97 4.06 -1.79
C CYS A 182 16.13 3.06 -2.58
N THR A 183 16.81 2.01 -3.06
CA THR A 183 16.24 0.80 -3.62
C THR A 183 15.36 0.09 -2.59
N TRP A 184 14.11 -0.23 -2.97
CA TRP A 184 13.26 -1.12 -2.20
C TRP A 184 13.74 -2.56 -2.40
N GLN A 185 14.36 -3.14 -1.38
CA GLN A 185 14.53 -4.59 -1.29
C GLN A 185 13.70 -5.09 -0.12
N ALA A 186 12.61 -5.79 -0.44
CA ALA A 186 11.80 -6.49 0.54
C ALA A 186 12.56 -7.71 1.01
N VAL A 187 13.09 -7.68 2.23
CA VAL A 187 13.56 -8.90 2.91
C VAL A 187 12.37 -9.49 3.65
N PHE A 188 11.82 -10.56 3.07
CA PHE A 188 10.89 -11.46 3.72
C PHE A 188 11.71 -12.35 4.66
N TYR A 189 11.53 -12.24 5.98
CA TYR A 189 12.01 -13.26 6.91
C TYR A 189 10.81 -14.13 7.34
N PRO A 190 10.74 -15.40 6.91
CA PRO A 190 9.90 -16.39 7.57
C PRO A 190 10.57 -16.85 8.88
N ALA A 191 9.74 -17.15 9.87
CA ALA A 191 10.12 -17.51 11.21
C ALA A 191 10.79 -18.89 11.35
N CYS A 192 11.59 -19.01 12.41
CA CYS A 192 12.01 -20.21 13.17
C CYS A 192 12.99 -21.21 12.51
N HIS A 193 14.17 -21.36 13.13
CA HIS A 193 14.62 -22.61 13.79
C HIS A 193 15.90 -22.32 14.62
N HIS A 194 16.00 -22.92 15.81
CA HIS A 194 17.22 -23.06 16.63
C HIS A 194 18.46 -23.37 15.77
N VAL A 195 19.67 -22.86 16.11
CA VAL A 195 20.76 -23.55 16.86
C VAL A 195 21.88 -22.55 17.23
N GLY A 196 22.43 -22.67 18.46
CA GLY A 196 23.88 -22.61 18.73
C GLY A 196 24.62 -21.25 18.68
N TRP A 197 24.98 -20.73 19.85
CA TRP A 197 26.07 -19.75 19.99
C TRP A 197 27.42 -20.46 19.87
N HIS A 198 28.26 -20.04 18.93
CA HIS A 198 29.71 -20.26 18.98
C HIS A 198 30.42 -18.91 18.84
N HIS A 199 31.39 -18.68 19.74
CA HIS A 199 32.29 -17.54 19.77
C HIS A 199 33.26 -17.52 18.58
N CYS A 200 33.55 -16.29 18.14
CA CYS A 200 34.79 -15.69 17.58
C CYS A 200 35.97 -16.60 17.16
N PRO A 201 36.78 -16.18 16.17
CA PRO A 201 37.45 -14.86 16.17
C PRO A 201 36.86 -13.81 15.21
#